data_AF-A0A538PSM3-F1
#
_entry.id   AF-A0A538PSM3-F1
#
_cell.length_a   1.000
_cell.length_b   1.000
_cell.length_c   1.000
_cell.angle_alpha   90.00
_cell.angle_beta   90.00
_cell.angle_gamma   90.00
#
_symmetry.space_group_name_H-M   'P 1'
#
loop_
_entity.id
_entity.type
_entity.pdbx_description
1 polymer ?
#
loop_
_entity_poly.entity_id
_entity_poly.type
_entity_poly.pdbx_seq_one_letter_code
_entity_poly.pdbx_strand_id
1 'polypeptide(L)'
;MPRKRTGGYSWDDWTSARPWEVPAPMGCRILGDAQYVVDHDVRAAMLAAGTSTAAVNALVPIAGVRWPTEDALHDWIAALPAAISTELLAAGNWNRLRRLALVDDCGKMALWPDAVEVTPVAGTPVARERMSSANLSDWTRTAPDDDLLVDPVLGRFKLLGAAPPRVADVRVKYWYGFGGAIGAGSHDRRATVVDTPAKVVTPGVGRIVLADIPVLPDGHRGGVCEVFDSATYEVDVDCTDVEDLTIQAANLARPYLTLVDDWLFDATTAAGIEGKLTLDGLWVGTRVGASIILRGAWNTVTIRSCTLDPGGEAVDSATLDPVQIWVEGEVDELHITGSIVPRIAVRPHNAGDPPGVIDRVIVEDSILDATRCTPDIAIELTPGTVTLRRVTVLGRLDVERLDASEALITGDVDVTDLQAGCFRFSSAPDGSRVPHPYRWVKWTGGPVFSSMRFGDPGYTWLAESAPDDIRRGAENGSEIGAWSASLNPIKEASLLRKVEEYLPFGLAPIFIRET
;
A
#
# COMPACT_ATOMS: atom_id res chain seq x y z
N MET A 1 -11.55 -14.34 3.63
CA MET A 1 -12.85 -15.02 3.90
C MET A 1 -12.94 -16.28 3.04
N PRO A 2 -13.31 -17.45 3.59
CA PRO A 2 -13.66 -18.58 2.72
C PRO A 2 -14.93 -18.19 1.97
N ARG A 3 -14.89 -18.20 0.63
CA ARG A 3 -16.08 -17.98 -0.20
C ARG A 3 -17.13 -19.02 0.21
N LYS A 4 -18.17 -18.60 0.95
CA LYS A 4 -19.33 -19.44 1.24
C LYS A 4 -19.95 -19.79 -0.11
N ARG A 5 -19.77 -21.04 -0.55
CA ARG A 5 -20.50 -21.59 -1.70
C ARG A 5 -21.98 -21.61 -1.32
N THR A 6 -22.77 -20.74 -1.93
CA THR A 6 -24.23 -20.74 -1.81
C THR A 6 -24.79 -22.00 -2.48
N GLY A 7 -25.92 -22.52 -1.98
CA GLY A 7 -26.48 -23.83 -2.33
C GLY A 7 -27.04 -24.00 -3.76
N GLY A 8 -26.61 -23.19 -4.72
CA GLY A 8 -27.01 -23.23 -6.14
C GLY A 8 -25.83 -23.45 -7.10
N TYR A 9 -24.72 -24.01 -6.62
CA TYR A 9 -23.52 -24.22 -7.44
C TYR A 9 -23.63 -25.49 -8.30
N SER A 10 -23.85 -25.35 -9.61
CA SER A 10 -23.62 -26.42 -10.59
C SER A 10 -22.17 -26.38 -11.09
N TRP A 11 -21.55 -27.53 -11.32
CA TRP A 11 -20.25 -27.60 -12.00
C TRP A 11 -20.31 -27.08 -13.43
N ASP A 12 -21.50 -27.10 -14.05
CA ASP A 12 -21.74 -26.58 -15.39
C ASP A 12 -21.72 -25.04 -15.46
N ASP A 13 -21.84 -24.36 -14.31
CA ASP A 13 -21.75 -22.90 -14.20
C ASP A 13 -20.30 -22.44 -13.96
N TRP A 14 -19.34 -23.36 -13.95
CA TRP A 14 -17.94 -23.01 -13.76
C TRP A 14 -17.35 -22.37 -15.01
N THR A 15 -17.07 -21.08 -14.91
CA THR A 15 -16.27 -20.36 -15.91
C THR A 15 -14.84 -20.18 -15.38
N SER A 16 -13.89 -20.17 -16.30
CA SER A 16 -12.53 -19.74 -15.95
C SER A 16 -12.58 -18.29 -15.52
N ALA A 17 -11.84 -17.97 -14.44
CA ALA A 17 -11.72 -16.60 -13.97
C ALA A 17 -11.20 -15.71 -15.11
N ARG A 18 -11.86 -14.58 -15.33
CA ARG A 18 -11.45 -13.62 -16.34
C ARG A 18 -10.23 -12.82 -15.83
N PRO A 19 -9.40 -12.25 -16.72
CA PRO A 19 -8.18 -11.56 -16.30
C PRO A 19 -8.40 -10.43 -15.27
N TRP A 20 -9.54 -9.73 -15.32
CA TRP A 20 -9.89 -8.66 -14.38
C TRP A 20 -10.58 -9.14 -13.09
N GLU A 21 -10.89 -10.43 -12.98
CA GLU A 21 -11.50 -11.04 -11.76
C GLU A 21 -10.45 -11.59 -10.80
N VAL A 22 -9.18 -11.59 -11.22
CA VAL A 22 -8.04 -12.09 -10.46
C VAL A 22 -7.25 -10.89 -9.92
N PRO A 23 -6.84 -10.90 -8.64
CA PRO A 23 -5.93 -9.90 -8.10
C PRO A 23 -4.54 -10.11 -8.73
N ALA A 24 -4.27 -9.39 -9.82
CA ALA A 24 -3.03 -9.44 -10.60
C ALA A 24 -2.63 -8.03 -11.05
N PRO A 25 -1.36 -7.80 -11.41
CA PRO A 25 -0.92 -6.53 -11.96
C PRO A 25 -1.76 -6.11 -13.17
N MET A 26 -2.26 -4.87 -13.09
CA MET A 26 -3.12 -4.33 -14.13
C MET A 26 -2.26 -3.81 -15.29
N GLY A 27 -2.26 -4.51 -16.43
CA GLY A 27 -1.59 -4.05 -17.65
C GLY A 27 -2.48 -3.14 -18.51
N CYS A 28 -1.87 -2.29 -19.35
CA CYS A 28 -2.61 -1.46 -20.31
C CYS A 28 -3.59 -2.30 -21.16
N ARG A 29 -3.20 -3.52 -21.56
CA ARG A 29 -4.05 -4.41 -22.36
C ARG A 29 -5.40 -4.72 -21.69
N ILE A 30 -5.41 -4.96 -20.39
CA ILE A 30 -6.64 -5.29 -19.65
C ILE A 30 -7.45 -4.02 -19.38
N LEU A 31 -6.76 -2.95 -18.99
CA LEU A 31 -7.40 -1.66 -18.68
C LEU A 31 -8.03 -0.99 -19.92
N GLY A 32 -7.44 -1.20 -21.10
CA GLY A 32 -7.93 -0.74 -22.40
C GLY A 32 -8.75 -1.78 -23.17
N ASP A 33 -9.10 -2.92 -22.58
CA ASP A 33 -9.93 -3.94 -23.22
C ASP A 33 -11.37 -3.42 -23.40
N ALA A 34 -11.59 -2.71 -24.50
CA ALA A 34 -12.83 -2.05 -24.85
C ALA A 34 -13.50 -2.81 -26.01
N GLN A 35 -14.54 -3.55 -25.69
CA GLN A 35 -15.28 -4.36 -26.66
C GLN A 35 -16.69 -3.83 -26.80
N TYR A 36 -17.22 -3.88 -28.03
CA TYR A 36 -18.48 -3.22 -28.36
C TYR A 36 -19.47 -4.15 -29.04
N VAL A 37 -20.74 -4.03 -28.68
CA VAL A 37 -21.87 -4.66 -29.37
C VAL A 37 -22.93 -3.60 -29.60
N VAL A 38 -23.32 -3.40 -30.86
CA VAL A 38 -24.39 -2.47 -31.22
C VAL A 38 -25.69 -3.26 -31.36
N ASP A 39 -26.53 -3.27 -30.34
CA ASP A 39 -27.81 -3.98 -30.38
C ASP A 39 -28.99 -3.06 -30.73
N HIS A 40 -30.21 -3.58 -30.58
CA HIS A 40 -31.42 -2.80 -30.82
C HIS A 40 -31.57 -1.62 -29.85
N ASP A 41 -31.20 -1.83 -28.58
CA ASP A 41 -31.39 -0.85 -27.51
C ASP A 41 -30.41 0.31 -27.65
N VAL A 42 -29.15 0.02 -28.01
CA VAL A 42 -28.14 1.03 -28.39
C VAL A 42 -28.68 1.91 -29.51
N ARG A 43 -29.21 1.30 -30.58
CA ARG A 43 -29.75 2.05 -31.73
C ARG A 43 -30.98 2.88 -31.37
N ALA A 44 -31.89 2.33 -30.57
CA ALA A 44 -33.08 3.03 -30.09
C ALA A 44 -32.70 4.25 -29.23
N ALA A 45 -31.70 4.09 -28.35
CA ALA A 45 -31.18 5.18 -27.52
C ALA A 45 -30.46 6.26 -28.34
N MET A 46 -29.72 5.89 -29.40
CA MET A 46 -29.13 6.86 -30.32
C MET A 46 -30.18 7.68 -31.06
N LEU A 47 -31.24 7.04 -31.56
CA LEU A 47 -32.36 7.70 -32.24
C LEU A 47 -33.09 8.65 -31.29
N ALA A 48 -33.38 8.20 -30.06
CA ALA A 48 -34.03 9.02 -29.03
C ALA A 48 -33.18 10.24 -28.64
N ALA A 49 -31.86 10.15 -28.75
CA ALA A 49 -30.94 11.25 -28.48
C ALA A 49 -30.71 12.20 -29.68
N GLY A 50 -31.46 12.03 -30.78
CA GLY A 50 -31.45 12.93 -31.93
C GLY A 50 -30.51 12.52 -33.07
N THR A 51 -29.96 11.30 -33.05
CA THR A 51 -29.22 10.76 -34.21
C THR A 51 -30.20 10.47 -35.35
N SER A 52 -29.85 10.82 -36.58
CA SER A 52 -30.72 10.64 -37.74
C SER A 52 -31.09 9.18 -37.97
N THR A 53 -32.32 8.95 -38.45
CA THR A 53 -32.79 7.60 -38.79
C THR A 53 -31.88 6.93 -39.84
N ALA A 54 -31.30 7.73 -40.76
CA ALA A 54 -30.38 7.22 -41.77
C ALA A 54 -29.09 6.69 -41.15
N ALA A 55 -28.49 7.43 -40.20
CA ALA A 55 -27.29 7.02 -39.50
C ALA A 55 -27.52 5.79 -38.60
N VAL A 56 -28.64 5.74 -37.87
CA VAL A 56 -29.01 4.59 -37.03
C VAL A 56 -29.27 3.34 -37.89
N ASN A 57 -29.93 3.47 -39.04
CA ASN A 57 -30.18 2.36 -39.95
C ASN A 57 -28.88 1.79 -40.54
N ALA A 58 -27.84 2.62 -40.71
CA ALA A 58 -26.54 2.16 -41.17
C ALA A 58 -25.86 1.19 -40.19
N LEU A 59 -26.23 1.20 -38.91
CA LEU A 59 -25.70 0.29 -37.88
C LEU A 59 -26.43 -1.07 -37.81
N VAL A 60 -27.54 -1.25 -38.54
CA VAL A 60 -28.31 -2.51 -38.53
C VAL A 60 -27.49 -3.74 -38.99
N PRO A 61 -26.61 -3.65 -40.02
CA PRO A 61 -25.83 -4.81 -40.47
C PRO A 61 -24.88 -5.39 -39.44
N ILE A 62 -24.44 -4.57 -38.46
CA ILE A 62 -23.51 -4.98 -37.40
C ILE A 62 -24.24 -5.35 -36.10
N ALA A 63 -25.57 -5.48 -36.16
CA ALA A 63 -26.38 -5.76 -34.98
C ALA A 63 -25.98 -7.08 -34.32
N GLY A 64 -25.58 -7.03 -33.04
CA GLY A 64 -25.15 -8.21 -32.28
C GLY A 64 -23.75 -8.74 -32.62
N VAL A 65 -23.02 -8.07 -33.53
CA VAL A 65 -21.61 -8.40 -33.81
C VAL A 65 -20.75 -7.82 -32.69
N ARG A 66 -19.89 -8.66 -32.10
CA ARG A 66 -18.93 -8.26 -31.08
C ARG A 66 -17.65 -7.75 -31.72
N TRP A 67 -17.35 -6.48 -31.49
CA TRP A 67 -16.14 -5.82 -31.96
C TRP A 67 -15.04 -5.93 -30.90
N PRO A 68 -13.84 -6.44 -31.26
CA PRO A 68 -12.78 -6.71 -30.30
C PRO A 68 -12.04 -5.46 -29.81
N THR A 69 -12.10 -4.36 -30.56
CA THR A 69 -11.43 -3.09 -30.20
C THR A 69 -12.28 -1.87 -30.59
N GLU A 70 -12.06 -0.75 -29.91
CA GLU A 70 -12.64 0.55 -30.25
C GLU A 70 -12.25 0.99 -31.66
N ASP A 71 -10.97 0.85 -32.03
CA ASP A 71 -10.44 1.19 -33.35
C ASP A 71 -11.14 0.42 -34.48
N ALA A 72 -11.42 -0.87 -34.30
CA ALA A 72 -12.07 -1.68 -35.33
C ALA A 72 -13.51 -1.20 -35.61
N LEU A 73 -14.25 -0.81 -34.56
CA LEU A 73 -15.57 -0.22 -34.71
C LEU A 73 -15.49 1.16 -35.35
N HIS A 74 -14.53 1.99 -34.91
CA HIS A 74 -14.32 3.33 -35.44
C HIS A 74 -13.99 3.29 -36.94
N ASP A 75 -13.04 2.46 -37.35
CA ASP A 75 -12.61 2.29 -38.75
C ASP A 75 -13.75 1.79 -39.64
N TRP A 76 -14.60 0.90 -39.13
CA TRP A 76 -15.78 0.44 -39.85
C TRP A 76 -16.79 1.58 -40.06
N ILE A 77 -17.05 2.40 -39.04
CA ILE A 77 -17.93 3.58 -39.16
C ILE A 77 -17.31 4.59 -40.14
N ALA A 78 -16.00 4.80 -40.08
CA ALA A 78 -15.28 5.73 -40.96
C ALA A 78 -15.38 5.32 -42.44
N ALA A 79 -15.54 4.02 -42.73
CA ALA A 79 -15.75 3.49 -44.08
C ALA A 79 -17.18 3.69 -44.64
N LEU A 80 -18.15 4.12 -43.82
CA LEU A 80 -19.50 4.45 -44.25
C LEU A 80 -19.53 5.74 -45.11
N PRO A 81 -20.61 5.98 -45.89
CA PRO A 81 -20.76 7.23 -46.64
C PRO A 81 -20.54 8.46 -45.77
N ALA A 82 -19.82 9.46 -46.28
CA ALA A 82 -19.37 10.63 -45.52
C ALA A 82 -20.46 11.35 -44.72
N ALA A 83 -21.69 11.42 -45.26
CA ALA A 83 -22.83 12.03 -44.58
C ALA A 83 -23.23 11.29 -43.29
N ILE A 84 -23.05 9.97 -43.25
CA ILE A 84 -23.36 9.11 -42.10
C ILE A 84 -22.17 9.03 -41.14
N SER A 85 -20.96 8.80 -41.67
CA SER A 85 -19.77 8.66 -40.83
C SER A 85 -19.45 9.95 -40.06
N THR A 86 -19.61 11.12 -40.69
CA THR A 86 -19.43 12.42 -40.02
C THR A 86 -20.43 12.62 -38.88
N GLU A 87 -21.67 12.17 -39.04
CA GLU A 87 -22.70 12.28 -37.99
C GLU A 87 -22.43 11.32 -36.83
N LEU A 88 -22.09 10.06 -37.11
CA LEU A 88 -21.83 9.04 -36.09
C LEU A 88 -20.53 9.31 -35.32
N LEU A 89 -19.49 9.79 -36.00
CA LEU A 89 -18.19 10.13 -35.41
C LEU A 89 -18.14 11.55 -34.80
N ALA A 90 -19.23 12.32 -34.90
CA ALA A 90 -19.32 13.58 -34.17
C ALA A 90 -19.21 13.32 -32.66
N ALA A 91 -18.37 14.07 -31.95
CA ALA A 91 -17.99 13.80 -30.55
C ALA A 91 -19.16 13.43 -29.63
N GLY A 92 -20.30 14.12 -29.73
CA GLY A 92 -21.49 13.80 -28.92
C GLY A 92 -22.11 12.43 -29.22
N ASN A 93 -22.19 12.04 -30.50
CA ASN A 93 -22.74 10.76 -30.94
C ASN A 93 -21.74 9.63 -30.73
N TRP A 94 -20.46 9.87 -31.00
CA TRP A 94 -19.40 8.90 -30.77
C TRP A 94 -19.26 8.55 -29.29
N ASN A 95 -19.20 9.55 -28.39
CA ASN A 95 -19.16 9.32 -26.94
C ASN A 95 -20.39 8.54 -26.46
N ARG A 96 -21.57 8.86 -27.00
CA ARG A 96 -22.79 8.14 -26.67
C ARG A 96 -22.75 6.68 -27.14
N LEU A 97 -22.27 6.43 -28.36
CA LEU A 97 -22.11 5.08 -28.89
C LEU A 97 -21.09 4.29 -28.06
N ARG A 98 -19.93 4.87 -27.76
CA ARG A 98 -18.90 4.26 -26.89
C ARG A 98 -19.44 3.91 -25.51
N ARG A 99 -20.29 4.76 -24.93
CA ARG A 99 -20.89 4.50 -23.62
C ARG A 99 -21.95 3.39 -23.66
N LEU A 100 -22.83 3.42 -24.67
CA LEU A 100 -23.99 2.52 -24.74
C LEU A 100 -23.64 1.13 -25.29
N ALA A 101 -22.71 1.05 -26.24
CA ALA A 101 -22.34 -0.20 -26.90
C ALA A 101 -21.26 -1.00 -26.17
N LEU A 102 -20.70 -0.47 -25.07
CA LEU A 102 -19.64 -1.15 -24.32
C LEU A 102 -20.20 -2.43 -23.69
N VAL A 103 -19.54 -3.56 -23.93
CA VAL A 103 -20.00 -4.85 -23.42
C VAL A 103 -19.74 -4.95 -21.92
N ASP A 104 -20.70 -5.52 -21.18
CA ASP A 104 -20.61 -5.68 -19.72
C ASP A 104 -19.44 -6.57 -19.28
N ASP A 105 -19.01 -7.50 -20.14
CA ASP A 105 -17.93 -8.46 -19.88
C ASP A 105 -16.60 -8.13 -20.57
N CYS A 106 -16.17 -6.87 -20.50
CA CYS A 106 -14.83 -6.47 -20.93
C CYS A 106 -14.05 -5.78 -19.80
N GLY A 107 -12.72 -5.75 -19.94
CA GLY A 107 -11.83 -5.15 -18.95
C GLY A 107 -12.13 -3.66 -18.70
N LYS A 108 -12.47 -2.89 -19.74
CA LYS A 108 -12.81 -1.45 -19.58
C LYS A 108 -14.07 -1.25 -18.74
N MET A 109 -15.08 -2.11 -18.88
CA MET A 109 -16.30 -2.05 -18.06
C MET A 109 -16.01 -2.43 -16.60
N ALA A 110 -15.24 -3.51 -16.39
CA ALA A 110 -14.99 -4.07 -15.06
C ALA A 110 -14.05 -3.21 -14.21
N LEU A 111 -13.10 -2.50 -14.84
CA LEU A 111 -12.05 -1.76 -14.13
C LEU A 111 -12.30 -0.26 -14.01
N TRP A 112 -13.04 0.37 -14.94
CA TRP A 112 -13.31 1.81 -14.86
C TRP A 112 -14.72 2.09 -14.32
N PRO A 113 -14.91 2.99 -13.34
CA PRO A 113 -13.91 3.74 -12.56
C PRO A 113 -13.47 3.03 -11.26
N ASP A 114 -13.94 1.80 -11.01
CA ASP A 114 -13.78 1.15 -9.70
C ASP A 114 -12.32 0.88 -9.32
N ALA A 115 -11.50 0.55 -10.31
CA ALA A 115 -10.10 0.22 -10.13
C ALA A 115 -9.18 1.44 -10.27
N VAL A 116 -9.50 2.37 -11.18
CA VAL A 116 -8.79 3.64 -11.35
C VAL A 116 -9.80 4.74 -11.65
N GLU A 117 -9.68 5.87 -10.96
CA GLU A 117 -10.49 7.06 -11.19
C GLU A 117 -9.61 8.30 -11.06
N VAL A 118 -9.70 9.22 -12.03
CA VAL A 118 -8.99 10.51 -11.99
C VAL A 118 -10.00 11.64 -12.09
N THR A 119 -9.90 12.58 -11.15
CA THR A 119 -10.78 13.75 -11.03
C THR A 119 -9.93 15.03 -11.06
N PRO A 120 -9.91 15.79 -12.19
CA PRO A 120 -8.97 16.91 -12.37
C PRO A 120 -9.24 18.20 -11.57
N VAL A 121 -10.50 18.59 -11.32
CA VAL A 121 -10.93 19.73 -10.46
C VAL A 121 -12.44 19.58 -10.14
N ALA A 122 -12.89 19.99 -8.94
CA ALA A 122 -14.31 20.26 -8.57
C ALA A 122 -15.40 19.28 -9.08
N GLY A 123 -15.23 17.98 -8.83
CA GLY A 123 -16.37 17.12 -8.49
C GLY A 123 -16.98 16.27 -9.61
N THR A 124 -16.32 16.07 -10.76
CA THR A 124 -16.75 15.02 -11.71
C THR A 124 -15.56 14.24 -12.24
N PRO A 125 -15.51 12.92 -11.99
CA PRO A 125 -14.54 12.04 -12.62
C PRO A 125 -14.62 12.13 -14.15
N VAL A 126 -13.49 11.96 -14.82
CA VAL A 126 -13.51 11.83 -16.30
C VAL A 126 -14.40 10.63 -16.65
N ALA A 127 -15.20 10.75 -17.72
CA ALA A 127 -16.12 9.68 -18.10
C ALA A 127 -15.35 8.50 -18.74
N ARG A 128 -15.75 7.25 -18.47
CA ARG A 128 -15.05 6.05 -18.95
C ARG A 128 -14.88 6.00 -20.47
N GLU A 129 -15.85 6.53 -21.22
CA GLU A 129 -15.82 6.57 -22.68
C GLU A 129 -14.82 7.58 -23.23
N ARG A 130 -14.26 8.45 -22.38
CA ARG A 130 -13.25 9.46 -22.73
C ARG A 130 -11.88 9.15 -22.11
N MET A 131 -11.69 7.91 -21.67
CA MET A 131 -10.45 7.42 -21.08
C MET A 131 -9.91 6.26 -21.92
N SER A 132 -8.59 6.22 -22.02
CA SER A 132 -7.88 5.07 -22.59
C SER A 132 -6.64 4.73 -21.80
N SER A 133 -6.23 3.46 -21.87
CA SER A 133 -4.93 3.05 -21.37
C SER A 133 -3.85 3.34 -22.41
N ALA A 134 -2.70 3.82 -21.99
CA ALA A 134 -1.53 3.96 -22.86
C ALA A 134 -0.25 3.69 -22.09
N ASN A 135 0.79 3.24 -22.78
CA ASN A 135 2.13 3.21 -22.21
C ASN A 135 2.69 4.64 -22.23
N LEU A 136 2.82 5.23 -21.04
CA LEU A 136 3.28 6.60 -20.81
C LEU A 136 4.77 6.65 -20.40
N SER A 137 5.56 5.69 -20.87
CA SER A 137 7.01 5.88 -21.01
C SER A 137 7.32 6.98 -22.04
N ASP A 138 6.45 7.14 -23.04
CA ASP A 138 6.47 8.22 -24.02
C ASP A 138 5.32 9.21 -23.77
N TRP A 139 5.67 10.40 -23.27
CA TRP A 139 4.72 11.48 -22.99
C TRP A 139 4.17 12.16 -24.25
N THR A 140 4.69 11.85 -25.45
CA THR A 140 4.21 12.46 -26.70
C THR A 140 2.89 11.87 -27.19
N ARG A 141 2.45 10.73 -26.63
CA ARG A 141 1.19 10.08 -27.02
C ARG A 141 -0.02 11.00 -26.90
N THR A 142 -0.90 10.90 -27.89
CA THR A 142 -2.14 11.68 -27.99
C THR A 142 -3.29 10.73 -28.33
N ALA A 143 -4.49 11.04 -27.85
CA ALA A 143 -5.74 10.38 -28.24
C ALA A 143 -6.79 11.47 -28.48
N PRO A 144 -7.12 11.79 -29.75
CA PRO A 144 -7.97 12.94 -30.10
C PRO A 144 -9.36 12.92 -29.45
N ASP A 145 -9.90 11.73 -29.21
CA ASP A 145 -11.25 11.53 -28.68
C ASP A 145 -11.30 11.33 -27.16
N ASP A 146 -10.16 11.39 -26.47
CA ASP A 146 -10.03 11.12 -25.05
C ASP A 146 -9.53 12.34 -24.26
N ASP A 147 -9.94 12.43 -23.00
CA ASP A 147 -9.48 13.44 -22.04
C ASP A 147 -8.34 12.95 -21.16
N LEU A 148 -8.18 11.63 -21.03
CA LEU A 148 -7.28 11.01 -20.07
C LEU A 148 -6.63 9.75 -20.65
N LEU A 149 -5.31 9.70 -20.57
CA LEU A 149 -4.52 8.49 -20.78
C LEU A 149 -3.99 7.99 -19.45
N VAL A 150 -4.07 6.68 -19.19
CA VAL A 150 -3.54 6.06 -17.97
C VAL A 150 -2.60 4.91 -18.28
N ASP A 151 -1.45 4.91 -17.63
CA ASP A 151 -0.50 3.82 -17.58
C ASP A 151 -0.55 3.17 -16.19
N PRO A 152 -1.26 2.04 -16.02
CA PRO A 152 -1.38 1.38 -14.73
C PRO A 152 -0.08 0.70 -14.28
N VAL A 153 0.85 0.42 -15.20
CA VAL A 153 2.12 -0.26 -14.89
C VAL A 153 3.12 0.72 -14.29
N LEU A 154 3.19 1.92 -14.87
CA LEU A 154 4.08 2.98 -14.38
C LEU A 154 3.41 3.89 -13.34
N GLY A 155 2.11 3.72 -13.07
CA GLY A 155 1.33 4.59 -12.18
C GLY A 155 1.23 6.03 -12.70
N ARG A 156 1.23 6.23 -14.02
CA ARG A 156 1.21 7.55 -14.66
C ARG A 156 -0.13 7.82 -15.31
N PHE A 157 -0.48 9.10 -15.41
CA PHE A 157 -1.60 9.52 -16.23
C PHE A 157 -1.28 10.85 -16.93
N LYS A 158 -1.92 11.06 -18.08
CA LYS A 158 -1.80 12.29 -18.88
C LYS A 158 -3.19 12.83 -19.15
N LEU A 159 -3.47 14.03 -18.66
CA LEU A 159 -4.66 14.78 -19.03
C LEU A 159 -4.43 15.42 -20.40
N LEU A 160 -5.33 15.14 -21.34
CA LEU A 160 -5.33 15.70 -22.70
C LEU A 160 -6.24 16.93 -22.84
N GLY A 161 -7.17 17.11 -21.90
CA GLY A 161 -8.00 18.30 -21.78
C GLY A 161 -7.28 19.51 -21.18
N ALA A 162 -8.04 20.51 -20.75
CA ALA A 162 -7.49 21.68 -20.07
C ALA A 162 -6.75 21.26 -18.78
N ALA A 163 -5.49 21.68 -18.66
CA ALA A 163 -4.70 21.40 -17.47
C ALA A 163 -5.36 22.05 -16.24
N PRO A 164 -5.47 21.33 -15.11
CA PRO A 164 -5.93 21.93 -13.87
C PRO A 164 -4.97 23.05 -13.44
N PRO A 165 -5.46 24.09 -12.73
CA PRO A 165 -4.62 25.22 -12.30
C PRO A 165 -3.46 24.78 -11.41
N ARG A 166 -3.66 23.75 -10.59
CA ARG A 166 -2.63 23.16 -9.72
C ARG A 166 -2.71 21.64 -9.77
N VAL A 167 -1.56 20.97 -9.65
CA VAL A 167 -1.48 19.50 -9.52
C VAL A 167 -2.26 19.02 -8.29
N ALA A 168 -2.25 19.81 -7.20
CA ALA A 168 -2.98 19.53 -5.97
C ALA A 168 -4.52 19.54 -6.14
N ASP A 169 -5.04 19.99 -7.28
CA ASP A 169 -6.49 19.97 -7.56
C ASP A 169 -6.95 18.62 -8.13
N VAL A 170 -6.00 17.75 -8.51
CA VAL A 170 -6.28 16.41 -9.01
C VAL A 170 -6.47 15.44 -7.83
N ARG A 171 -7.49 14.60 -7.92
CA ARG A 171 -7.69 13.45 -7.03
C ARG A 171 -7.63 12.17 -7.84
N VAL A 172 -6.97 11.16 -7.29
CA VAL A 172 -6.85 9.84 -7.92
C VAL A 172 -7.25 8.77 -6.93
N LYS A 173 -8.15 7.89 -7.34
CA LYS A 173 -8.46 6.64 -6.65
C LYS A 173 -7.82 5.52 -7.46
N TYR A 174 -7.08 4.64 -6.79
CA TYR A 174 -6.39 3.54 -7.46
C TYR A 174 -6.15 2.38 -6.49
N TRP A 175 -5.92 1.21 -7.06
CA TRP A 175 -5.37 0.06 -6.34
C TRP A 175 -3.88 -0.06 -6.62
N TYR A 176 -3.13 -0.50 -5.61
CA TYR A 176 -1.71 -0.80 -5.73
C TYR A 176 -1.44 -2.21 -5.20
N GLY A 177 -0.39 -2.84 -5.71
CA GLY A 177 0.07 -4.14 -5.21
C GLY A 177 1.05 -3.96 -4.05
N PHE A 178 0.86 -4.73 -2.99
CA PHE A 178 1.80 -4.83 -1.87
C PHE A 178 1.80 -6.23 -1.29
N GLY A 179 2.90 -6.63 -0.64
CA GLY A 179 3.12 -8.02 -0.25
C GLY A 179 2.12 -8.59 0.77
N GLY A 180 1.42 -7.74 1.51
CA GLY A 180 0.40 -8.20 2.46
C GLY A 180 0.00 -7.11 3.44
N ALA A 181 -0.52 -7.53 4.60
CA ALA A 181 -1.01 -6.63 5.64
C ALA A 181 0.12 -6.14 6.57
N ILE A 182 1.16 -5.52 5.98
CA ILE A 182 2.25 -4.85 6.70
C ILE A 182 2.32 -3.39 6.24
N GLY A 183 2.56 -2.48 7.16
CA GLY A 183 2.56 -1.04 6.93
C GLY A 183 1.17 -0.45 6.80
N ALA A 184 1.11 0.83 6.49
CA ALA A 184 -0.12 1.54 6.20
C ALA A 184 -0.69 1.06 4.85
N GLY A 185 -1.83 0.38 4.90
CA GLY A 185 -2.52 -0.12 3.72
C GLY A 185 -4.04 -0.21 3.93
N SER A 186 -4.77 -0.43 2.84
CA SER A 186 -6.23 -0.57 2.83
C SER A 186 -6.69 -1.98 3.23
N HIS A 187 -5.88 -2.71 4.00
CA HIS A 187 -6.24 -4.03 4.50
C HIS A 187 -7.21 -3.93 5.69
N ASP A 188 -7.90 -5.03 5.97
CA ASP A 188 -8.91 -5.09 7.03
C ASP A 188 -8.27 -5.04 8.42
N ARG A 189 -8.58 -3.98 9.18
CA ARG A 189 -8.10 -3.69 10.54
C ARG A 189 -9.23 -3.62 11.57
N ARG A 190 -10.41 -4.18 11.27
CA ARG A 190 -11.59 -4.15 12.17
C ARG A 190 -11.35 -4.73 13.57
N ALA A 191 -10.33 -5.57 13.72
CA ALA A 191 -9.98 -6.13 15.03
C ALA A 191 -9.29 -5.12 15.96
N THR A 192 -8.69 -4.06 15.42
CA THR A 192 -7.88 -3.09 16.18
C THR A 192 -8.47 -1.69 16.15
N VAL A 193 -9.09 -1.29 15.04
CA VAL A 193 -9.72 0.02 14.85
C VAL A 193 -10.87 0.21 15.84
N VAL A 194 -10.92 1.37 16.50
CA VAL A 194 -12.02 1.71 17.42
C VAL A 194 -13.21 2.24 16.62
N ASP A 195 -14.36 1.57 16.72
CA ASP A 195 -15.56 1.89 15.92
C ASP A 195 -16.22 3.24 16.25
N THR A 196 -15.97 3.78 17.45
CA THR A 196 -16.58 5.04 17.91
C THR A 196 -15.49 6.06 18.25
N PRO A 197 -14.91 6.74 17.25
CA PRO A 197 -13.90 7.76 17.49
C PRO A 197 -14.48 8.98 18.19
N ALA A 198 -13.67 9.64 19.03
CA ALA A 198 -14.06 10.86 19.74
C ALA A 198 -14.09 12.07 18.80
N LYS A 199 -13.18 12.12 17.82
CA LYS A 199 -13.14 13.11 16.74
C LYS A 199 -12.80 12.44 15.42
N VAL A 200 -13.40 12.95 14.35
CA VAL A 200 -13.16 12.50 12.97
C VAL A 200 -12.64 13.68 12.17
N VAL A 201 -11.43 13.56 11.64
CA VAL A 201 -10.84 14.55 10.72
C VAL A 201 -11.68 14.56 9.45
N THR A 202 -12.25 15.71 9.13
CA THR A 202 -13.19 15.81 8.00
C THR A 202 -12.43 15.80 6.66
N PRO A 203 -12.95 15.12 5.62
CA PRO A 203 -12.38 15.18 4.27
C PRO A 203 -12.23 16.62 3.76
N GLY A 204 -11.09 16.94 3.15
CA GLY A 204 -10.88 18.20 2.43
C GLY A 204 -10.30 19.37 3.23
N VAL A 205 -10.05 19.23 4.54
CA VAL A 205 -9.33 20.24 5.34
C VAL A 205 -7.84 20.29 4.96
N GLY A 206 -7.29 19.17 4.45
CA GLY A 206 -5.92 19.05 3.93
C GLY A 206 -4.82 19.18 4.99
N ARG A 207 -5.19 19.45 6.25
CA ARG A 207 -4.29 19.62 7.39
C ARG A 207 -4.94 19.06 8.64
N ILE A 208 -4.16 18.44 9.52
CA ILE A 208 -4.57 18.02 10.86
C ILE A 208 -4.06 19.08 11.84
N VAL A 209 -4.97 19.63 12.64
CA VAL A 209 -4.68 20.70 13.61
C VAL A 209 -5.02 20.28 15.03
N LEU A 210 -4.58 21.07 16.02
CA LEU A 210 -4.84 20.83 17.44
C LEU A 210 -6.34 20.67 17.79
N ALA A 211 -7.22 21.31 17.03
CA ALA A 211 -8.66 21.22 17.22
C ALA A 211 -9.24 19.84 16.82
N ASP A 212 -8.51 19.04 16.03
CA ASP A 212 -8.92 17.69 15.64
C ASP A 212 -8.51 16.64 16.69
N ILE A 213 -7.60 16.99 17.60
CA ILE A 213 -7.16 16.12 18.68
C ILE A 213 -8.17 16.18 19.83
N PRO A 214 -8.66 15.03 20.33
CA PRO A 214 -9.63 15.01 21.43
C PRO A 214 -8.98 15.43 22.75
N VAL A 215 -9.82 15.99 23.64
CA VAL A 215 -9.43 16.46 24.97
C VAL A 215 -10.40 15.84 25.97
N LEU A 216 -9.87 15.25 27.02
CA LEU A 216 -10.61 14.63 28.11
C LEU A 216 -11.23 15.70 29.03
N PRO A 217 -12.22 15.35 29.87
CA PRO A 217 -12.90 16.31 30.74
C PRO A 217 -12.00 17.02 31.77
N ASP A 218 -10.86 16.44 32.11
CA ASP A 218 -9.83 16.98 32.99
C ASP A 218 -8.87 17.96 32.29
N GLY A 219 -8.95 18.08 30.96
CA GLY A 219 -8.14 18.97 30.13
C GLY A 219 -6.94 18.29 29.47
N HIS A 220 -6.63 17.03 29.82
CA HIS A 220 -5.56 16.26 29.18
C HIS A 220 -5.97 15.82 27.77
N ARG A 221 -4.99 15.49 26.92
CA ARG A 221 -5.28 14.92 25.60
C ARG A 221 -5.51 13.43 25.72
N GLY A 222 -6.67 12.98 25.25
CA GLY A 222 -6.99 11.57 25.21
C GLY A 222 -8.28 11.27 24.47
N GLY A 223 -8.45 10.00 24.12
CA GLY A 223 -9.47 9.50 23.21
C GLY A 223 -8.94 9.23 21.80
N VAL A 224 -9.86 8.94 20.89
CA VAL A 224 -9.54 8.50 19.53
C VAL A 224 -9.77 9.64 18.52
N CYS A 225 -8.73 10.01 17.79
CA CYS A 225 -8.77 10.84 16.60
C CYS A 225 -8.72 9.92 15.37
N GLU A 226 -9.77 9.93 14.54
CA GLU A 226 -9.82 9.12 13.32
C GLU A 226 -9.66 9.98 12.07
N VAL A 227 -8.75 9.56 11.18
CA VAL A 227 -8.66 10.05 9.81
C VAL A 227 -9.51 9.16 8.90
N PHE A 228 -10.60 9.73 8.38
CA PHE A 228 -11.67 8.95 7.74
C PHE A 228 -11.34 8.43 6.34
N ASP A 229 -10.57 9.19 5.56
CA ASP A 229 -10.31 8.89 4.15
C ASP A 229 -8.83 8.54 3.88
N SER A 230 -8.48 8.35 2.60
CA SER A 230 -7.11 8.09 2.16
C SER A 230 -6.45 9.30 1.50
N ALA A 231 -6.90 10.51 1.86
CA ALA A 231 -6.32 11.74 1.34
C ALA A 231 -4.94 12.03 1.97
N THR A 232 -4.28 13.03 1.40
CA THR A 232 -3.05 13.59 1.95
C THR A 232 -3.39 14.73 2.90
N TYR A 233 -2.78 14.70 4.08
CA TYR A 233 -2.92 15.72 5.12
C TYR A 233 -1.55 16.21 5.56
N GLU A 234 -1.38 17.52 5.71
CA GLU A 234 -0.23 18.07 6.44
C GLU A 234 -0.48 17.98 7.95
N VAL A 235 0.54 17.60 8.73
CA VAL A 235 0.47 17.59 10.18
C VAL A 235 1.10 18.88 10.69
N ASP A 236 0.30 19.73 11.32
CA ASP A 236 0.73 21.00 11.91
C ASP A 236 0.21 21.08 13.35
N VAL A 237 0.61 20.10 14.15
CA VAL A 237 0.12 19.93 15.52
C VAL A 237 1.09 19.12 16.37
N ASP A 238 1.48 19.71 17.50
CA ASP A 238 2.09 18.99 18.60
C ASP A 238 1.04 18.56 19.62
N CYS A 239 1.21 17.36 20.16
CA CYS A 239 0.33 16.79 21.16
C CYS A 239 1.01 16.84 22.53
N THR A 240 0.74 17.91 23.29
CA THR A 240 1.22 18.05 24.67
C THR A 240 0.19 17.60 25.70
N ASP A 241 0.64 17.19 26.88
CA ASP A 241 -0.20 16.77 28.01
C ASP A 241 -1.08 15.56 27.66
N VAL A 242 -0.45 14.54 27.07
CA VAL A 242 -1.10 13.33 26.59
C VAL A 242 -1.24 12.31 27.71
N GLU A 243 -2.48 11.85 27.92
CA GLU A 243 -2.82 10.78 28.86
C GLU A 243 -3.06 9.45 28.14
N ASP A 244 -4.04 9.37 27.24
CA ASP A 244 -4.36 8.16 26.48
C ASP A 244 -4.89 8.54 25.09
N LEU A 245 -3.97 8.77 24.15
CA LEU A 245 -4.29 9.27 22.82
C LEU A 245 -4.13 8.16 21.77
N THR A 246 -5.18 7.96 20.98
CA THR A 246 -5.12 7.12 19.78
C THR A 246 -5.33 8.00 18.55
N ILE A 247 -4.40 7.93 17.59
CA ILE A 247 -4.58 8.50 16.25
C ILE A 247 -4.64 7.33 15.28
N GLN A 248 -5.81 7.12 14.66
CA GLN A 248 -6.07 5.99 13.79
C GLN A 248 -6.54 6.43 12.40
N ALA A 249 -6.21 5.65 11.38
CA ALA A 249 -6.92 5.67 10.11
C ALA A 249 -8.17 4.79 10.18
N ALA A 250 -9.27 5.23 9.57
CA ALA A 250 -10.46 4.42 9.40
C ALA A 250 -10.16 3.08 8.72
N ASN A 251 -10.97 2.06 8.99
CA ASN A 251 -10.76 0.74 8.40
C ASN A 251 -10.80 0.80 6.86
N LEU A 252 -9.90 0.05 6.20
CA LEU A 252 -9.68 0.08 4.74
C LEU A 252 -9.18 1.43 4.18
N ALA A 253 -8.94 2.43 5.01
CA ALA A 253 -8.35 3.70 4.61
C ALA A 253 -6.82 3.71 4.84
N ARG A 254 -6.13 4.50 4.02
CA ARG A 254 -4.68 4.71 4.04
C ARG A 254 -4.37 6.21 3.86
N PRO A 255 -4.54 7.02 4.91
CA PRO A 255 -4.17 8.43 4.86
C PRO A 255 -2.67 8.61 4.78
N TYR A 256 -2.22 9.62 4.02
CA TYR A 256 -0.83 10.02 3.95
C TYR A 256 -0.62 11.34 4.70
N LEU A 257 0.12 11.28 5.81
CA LEU A 257 0.42 12.39 6.68
C LEU A 257 1.80 12.95 6.34
N THR A 258 1.84 14.19 5.86
CA THR A 258 3.10 14.88 5.53
C THR A 258 3.53 15.75 6.71
N LEU A 259 4.71 15.45 7.27
CA LEU A 259 5.31 16.23 8.35
C LEU A 259 6.04 17.46 7.76
N VAL A 260 5.67 18.64 8.25
CA VAL A 260 6.33 19.92 7.92
C VAL A 260 7.39 20.32 8.95
N ASP A 261 7.33 19.72 10.14
CA ASP A 261 8.29 19.81 11.23
C ASP A 261 8.19 18.51 12.06
N ASP A 262 9.06 18.33 13.05
CA ASP A 262 9.00 17.22 14.00
C ASP A 262 7.61 17.11 14.63
N TRP A 263 7.07 15.89 14.70
CA TRP A 263 5.78 15.64 15.32
C TRP A 263 5.97 15.24 16.78
N LEU A 264 5.76 16.20 17.69
CA LEU A 264 5.99 16.00 19.11
C LEU A 264 4.77 15.42 19.83
N PHE A 265 5.01 14.36 20.60
CA PHE A 265 4.10 13.85 21.62
C PHE A 265 4.76 13.97 23.00
N ASP A 266 4.12 14.71 23.90
CA ASP A 266 4.60 14.94 25.26
C ASP A 266 3.58 14.39 26.26
N ALA A 267 3.99 13.36 27.02
CA ALA A 267 3.14 12.73 28.02
C ALA A 267 2.79 13.70 29.16
N THR A 268 1.62 13.52 29.76
CA THR A 268 1.24 14.29 30.95
C THR A 268 2.19 14.03 32.12
N THR A 269 2.49 15.07 32.89
CA THR A 269 3.26 14.97 34.13
C THR A 269 2.36 14.79 35.37
N ALA A 270 1.05 14.59 35.16
CA ALA A 270 0.09 14.43 36.23
C ALA A 270 0.37 13.15 37.05
N ALA A 271 0.38 13.28 38.38
CA ALA A 271 0.71 12.18 39.26
C ALA A 271 -0.33 11.05 39.20
N GLY A 272 0.13 9.81 39.03
CA GLY A 272 -0.72 8.62 39.02
C GLY A 272 -1.37 8.32 37.66
N ILE A 273 -0.95 9.01 36.60
CA ILE A 273 -1.38 8.76 35.23
C ILE A 273 -0.25 8.05 34.47
N GLU A 274 -0.63 7.00 33.74
CA GLU A 274 0.27 6.23 32.88
C GLU A 274 0.03 6.63 31.43
N GLY A 275 0.92 7.43 30.86
CA GLY A 275 0.80 7.93 29.49
C GLY A 275 0.75 6.79 28.46
N LYS A 276 -0.25 6.83 27.58
CA LYS A 276 -0.44 5.87 26.48
C LYS A 276 -0.62 6.59 25.14
N LEU A 277 0.08 6.09 24.14
CA LEU A 277 -0.02 6.57 22.76
C LEU A 277 -0.23 5.40 21.81
N THR A 278 -1.22 5.48 20.93
CA THR A 278 -1.43 4.51 19.85
C THR A 278 -1.51 5.22 18.50
N LEU A 279 -0.64 4.81 17.56
CA LEU A 279 -0.72 5.17 16.15
C LEU A 279 -1.14 3.94 15.35
N ASP A 280 -2.24 4.03 14.59
CA ASP A 280 -2.79 2.90 13.84
C ASP A 280 -3.13 3.23 12.38
N GLY A 281 -2.51 2.54 11.42
CA GLY A 281 -2.91 2.62 10.02
C GLY A 281 -2.45 3.88 9.28
N LEU A 282 -1.50 4.63 9.85
CA LEU A 282 -1.05 5.91 9.31
C LEU A 282 0.18 5.73 8.43
N TRP A 283 0.17 6.32 7.22
CA TRP A 283 1.40 6.50 6.44
C TRP A 283 1.94 7.89 6.71
N VAL A 284 3.10 7.99 7.36
CA VAL A 284 3.74 9.26 7.70
C VAL A 284 4.99 9.43 6.85
N GLY A 285 5.12 10.56 6.17
CA GLY A 285 6.28 10.90 5.36
C GLY A 285 6.72 12.35 5.55
N THR A 286 7.94 12.66 5.12
CA THR A 286 8.49 14.02 5.21
C THR A 286 9.42 14.32 4.03
N ARG A 287 9.61 15.61 3.77
CA ARG A 287 10.59 16.16 2.80
C ARG A 287 11.60 17.10 3.45
N VAL A 288 11.52 17.27 4.77
CA VAL A 288 12.32 18.24 5.54
C VAL A 288 13.17 17.56 6.61
N GLY A 289 13.24 16.22 6.60
CA GLY A 289 13.91 15.44 7.64
C GLY A 289 13.21 15.41 9.00
N ALA A 290 11.90 15.66 9.05
CA ALA A 290 11.12 15.60 10.29
C ALA A 290 10.98 14.18 10.84
N SER A 291 10.90 14.06 12.17
CA SER A 291 10.78 12.81 12.91
C SER A 291 9.60 12.82 13.89
N ILE A 292 9.25 11.66 14.42
CA ILE A 292 8.30 11.55 15.54
C ILE A 292 9.10 11.60 16.84
N ILE A 293 8.74 12.52 17.73
CA ILE A 293 9.44 12.76 18.99
C ILE A 293 8.55 12.36 20.15
N LEU A 294 9.04 11.48 21.02
CA LEU A 294 8.37 11.03 22.23
C LEU A 294 9.06 11.64 23.45
N ARG A 295 8.35 12.51 24.18
CA ARG A 295 8.82 13.19 25.40
C ARG A 295 7.92 12.86 26.58
N GLY A 296 8.47 13.00 27.79
CA GLY A 296 7.77 12.66 29.04
C GLY A 296 7.92 11.19 29.38
N ALA A 297 7.12 10.72 30.34
CA ALA A 297 7.12 9.33 30.79
C ALA A 297 5.92 8.58 30.21
N TRP A 298 6.18 7.57 29.39
CA TRP A 298 5.18 6.73 28.74
C TRP A 298 5.19 5.33 29.35
N ASN A 299 4.02 4.83 29.73
CA ASN A 299 3.86 3.42 30.07
C ASN A 299 3.84 2.57 28.79
N THR A 300 3.10 2.99 27.77
CA THR A 300 3.00 2.20 26.53
C THR A 300 2.84 3.08 25.31
N VAL A 301 3.70 2.86 24.32
CA VAL A 301 3.57 3.44 22.98
C VAL A 301 3.37 2.30 21.99
N THR A 302 2.29 2.35 21.21
CA THR A 302 1.92 1.32 20.23
C THR A 302 1.89 1.91 18.82
N ILE A 303 2.65 1.32 17.90
CA ILE A 303 2.66 1.68 16.48
C ILE A 303 2.27 0.43 15.69
N ARG A 304 1.03 0.41 15.19
CA ARG A 304 0.48 -0.76 14.52
C ARG A 304 -0.02 -0.45 13.12
N SER A 305 0.26 -1.33 12.17
CA SER A 305 -0.14 -1.16 10.77
C SER A 305 0.24 0.21 10.18
N CYS A 306 1.32 0.82 10.67
CA CYS A 306 1.77 2.14 10.24
C CYS A 306 2.95 2.00 9.29
N THR A 307 3.07 2.94 8.35
CA THR A 307 4.30 3.12 7.57
C THR A 307 4.88 4.47 7.96
N LEU A 308 5.98 4.46 8.68
CA LEU A 308 6.87 5.60 8.74
C LEU A 308 7.78 5.47 7.53
N ASP A 309 7.73 6.44 6.61
CA ASP A 309 8.36 6.33 5.31
C ASP A 309 9.88 6.10 5.49
N PRO A 310 10.47 5.02 4.93
CA PRO A 310 11.91 4.76 5.01
C PRO A 310 12.75 5.72 4.17
N GLY A 311 12.11 6.68 3.50
CA GLY A 311 12.76 7.57 2.58
C GLY A 311 12.88 6.92 1.21
N GLY A 312 13.34 7.70 0.25
CA GLY A 312 13.09 7.31 -1.13
C GLY A 312 13.42 8.37 -2.14
N GLU A 313 13.07 8.03 -3.37
CA GLU A 313 12.90 9.01 -4.43
C GLU A 313 11.39 9.14 -4.67
N ALA A 314 10.87 10.36 -4.54
CA ALA A 314 9.50 10.69 -4.90
C ALA A 314 9.32 10.70 -6.43
N VAL A 315 8.07 10.78 -6.88
CA VAL A 315 7.73 10.78 -8.32
C VAL A 315 8.34 11.99 -9.07
N ASP A 316 8.54 13.11 -8.39
CA ASP A 316 9.19 14.32 -8.89
C ASP A 316 10.72 14.27 -8.78
N SER A 317 11.31 13.09 -8.54
CA SER A 317 12.73 12.87 -8.27
C SER A 317 13.27 13.62 -7.04
N ALA A 318 12.38 14.18 -6.21
CA ALA A 318 12.77 14.74 -4.93
C ALA A 318 13.17 13.61 -3.98
N THR A 319 14.16 13.87 -3.12
CA THR A 319 14.52 12.94 -2.05
C THR A 319 13.45 13.00 -0.97
N LEU A 320 12.99 11.83 -0.53
CA LEU A 320 12.19 11.66 0.68
C LEU A 320 13.14 11.23 1.80
N ASP A 321 13.08 11.94 2.93
CA ASP A 321 13.85 11.61 4.11
C ASP A 321 13.14 10.54 4.94
N PRO A 322 13.88 9.64 5.63
CA PRO A 322 13.27 8.66 6.51
C PRO A 322 12.63 9.33 7.73
N VAL A 323 11.40 8.94 8.06
CA VAL A 323 10.71 9.38 9.28
C VAL A 323 11.15 8.51 10.47
N GLN A 324 11.98 9.06 11.35
CA GLN A 324 12.55 8.31 12.47
C GLN A 324 11.73 8.48 13.75
N ILE A 325 11.91 7.57 14.71
CA ILE A 325 11.37 7.70 16.06
C ILE A 325 12.52 8.06 17.00
N TRP A 326 12.38 9.21 17.66
CA TRP A 326 13.29 9.66 18.72
C TRP A 326 12.57 9.68 20.06
N VAL A 327 13.18 9.04 21.05
CA VAL A 327 12.75 9.11 22.44
C VAL A 327 13.65 10.08 23.19
N GLU A 328 13.05 11.14 23.72
CA GLU A 328 13.66 12.18 24.54
C GLU A 328 13.32 12.06 26.04
N GLY A 329 12.43 11.12 26.39
CA GLY A 329 12.00 10.84 27.76
C GLY A 329 12.14 9.37 28.14
N GLU A 330 11.16 8.84 28.86
CA GLU A 330 11.12 7.45 29.34
C GLU A 330 9.96 6.71 28.67
N VAL A 331 10.19 5.50 28.17
CA VAL A 331 9.16 4.63 27.61
C VAL A 331 9.32 3.23 28.19
N ASP A 332 8.34 2.76 28.96
CA ASP A 332 8.40 1.42 29.56
C ASP A 332 8.28 0.34 28.47
N GLU A 333 7.24 0.43 27.62
CA GLU A 333 7.04 -0.50 26.51
C GLU A 333 6.73 0.19 25.18
N LEU A 334 7.54 -0.07 24.16
CA LEU A 334 7.31 0.31 22.76
C LEU A 334 6.92 -0.92 21.94
N HIS A 335 5.67 -0.99 21.51
CA HIS A 335 5.11 -2.08 20.71
C HIS A 335 4.97 -1.66 19.24
N ILE A 336 5.58 -2.41 18.34
CA ILE A 336 5.51 -2.19 16.90
C ILE A 336 5.00 -3.47 16.23
N THR A 337 3.86 -3.41 15.56
CA THR A 337 3.21 -4.60 15.00
C THR A 337 2.68 -4.35 13.61
N GLY A 338 3.03 -5.21 12.65
CA GLY A 338 2.53 -5.05 11.28
C GLY A 338 2.97 -3.74 10.63
N SER A 339 4.09 -3.14 11.02
CA SER A 339 4.47 -1.77 10.64
C SER A 339 5.77 -1.73 9.83
N ILE A 340 5.99 -0.63 9.12
CA ILE A 340 7.26 -0.30 8.47
C ILE A 340 7.83 0.91 9.21
N VAL A 341 9.00 0.76 9.83
CA VAL A 341 9.62 1.80 10.66
C VAL A 341 11.10 1.93 10.29
N PRO A 342 11.63 3.13 10.04
CA PRO A 342 13.02 3.25 9.60
C PRO A 342 14.01 3.00 10.74
N ARG A 343 13.92 3.82 11.79
CA ARG A 343 14.85 3.81 12.92
C ARG A 343 14.16 4.17 14.23
N ILE A 344 14.58 3.49 15.29
CA ILE A 344 14.20 3.74 16.68
C ILE A 344 15.47 4.07 17.45
N ALA A 345 15.51 5.24 18.08
CA ALA A 345 16.66 5.66 18.87
C ALA A 345 16.30 6.61 20.00
N VAL A 346 17.24 6.76 20.92
CA VAL A 346 17.15 7.66 22.06
C VAL A 346 18.10 8.84 21.87
N ARG A 347 17.72 10.02 22.37
CA ARG A 347 18.59 11.19 22.44
C ARG A 347 18.25 12.03 23.67
N PRO A 348 19.15 12.89 24.18
CA PRO A 348 18.79 13.82 25.23
C PRO A 348 17.84 14.90 24.70
N HIS A 349 16.88 15.31 25.52
CA HIS A 349 15.97 16.42 25.18
C HIS A 349 16.74 17.74 25.01
N ASN A 350 17.57 18.10 25.98
CA ASN A 350 18.48 19.24 25.90
C ASN A 350 19.94 18.82 26.04
N ALA A 351 20.84 19.69 25.59
CA ALA A 351 22.27 19.50 25.79
C ALA A 351 22.62 19.42 27.28
N GLY A 352 23.07 18.24 27.72
CA GLY A 352 23.44 17.97 29.11
C GLY A 352 22.45 17.09 29.87
N ASP A 353 21.26 16.85 29.34
CA ASP A 353 20.31 15.87 29.88
C ASP A 353 20.82 14.44 29.63
N PRO A 354 20.44 13.46 30.47
CA PRO A 354 20.61 12.06 30.11
C PRO A 354 19.85 11.76 28.80
N PRO A 355 20.34 10.83 27.96
CA PRO A 355 19.55 10.35 26.84
C PRO A 355 18.24 9.72 27.34
N GLY A 356 17.19 9.78 26.51
CA GLY A 356 15.97 9.03 26.77
C GLY A 356 16.23 7.53 26.96
N VAL A 357 15.28 6.83 27.57
CA VAL A 357 15.39 5.40 27.88
C VAL A 357 14.14 4.68 27.39
N ILE A 358 14.33 3.49 26.83
CA ILE A 358 13.25 2.57 26.53
C ILE A 358 13.54 1.25 27.25
N ASP A 359 12.67 0.81 28.16
CA ASP A 359 12.92 -0.42 28.91
C ASP A 359 12.73 -1.66 28.03
N ARG A 360 11.67 -1.68 27.21
CA ARG A 360 11.36 -2.79 26.32
C ARG A 360 10.83 -2.34 24.96
N VAL A 361 11.46 -2.83 23.90
CA VAL A 361 10.98 -2.70 22.51
C VAL A 361 10.52 -4.07 22.02
N ILE A 362 9.28 -4.18 21.56
CA ILE A 362 8.70 -5.41 20.98
C ILE A 362 8.31 -5.11 19.54
N VAL A 363 8.93 -5.80 18.59
CA VAL A 363 8.65 -5.67 17.17
C VAL A 363 8.17 -7.01 16.62
N GLU A 364 6.97 -7.02 16.05
CA GLU A 364 6.32 -8.22 15.52
C GLU A 364 5.78 -7.98 14.11
N ASP A 365 5.94 -8.95 13.19
CA ASP A 365 5.37 -8.92 11.84
C ASP A 365 5.67 -7.62 11.08
N SER A 366 6.88 -7.07 11.25
CA SER A 366 7.23 -5.71 10.84
C SER A 366 8.52 -5.65 10.04
N ILE A 367 8.72 -4.54 9.34
CA ILE A 367 9.94 -4.24 8.59
C ILE A 367 10.60 -3.03 9.24
N LEU A 368 11.87 -3.17 9.57
CA LEU A 368 12.72 -2.05 9.94
C LEU A 368 13.62 -1.70 8.76
N ASP A 369 13.56 -0.48 8.24
CA ASP A 369 14.39 -0.06 7.10
C ASP A 369 15.18 1.21 7.38
N ALA A 370 16.41 1.02 7.85
CA ALA A 370 17.36 2.07 8.16
C ALA A 370 18.36 2.32 7.01
N THR A 371 18.15 1.77 5.82
CA THR A 371 19.12 1.87 4.69
C THR A 371 19.40 3.31 4.26
N ARG A 372 18.48 4.23 4.58
CA ARG A 372 18.57 5.67 4.29
C ARG A 372 18.76 6.52 5.54
N CYS A 373 18.87 5.91 6.71
CA CYS A 373 19.19 6.60 7.95
C CYS A 373 20.70 6.85 8.04
N THR A 374 21.09 7.92 8.74
CA THR A 374 22.49 8.19 9.07
C THR A 374 22.60 8.41 10.59
N PRO A 375 23.22 7.47 11.33
CA PRO A 375 23.77 6.18 10.87
C PRO A 375 22.69 5.18 10.44
N ASP A 376 23.08 4.15 9.68
CA ASP A 376 22.24 3.05 9.16
C ASP A 376 21.91 1.98 10.23
N ILE A 377 21.63 2.43 11.45
CA ILE A 377 21.29 1.58 12.60
C ILE A 377 19.77 1.64 12.78
N ALA A 378 19.09 0.51 12.68
CA ALA A 378 17.63 0.43 12.80
C ALA A 378 17.15 0.54 14.26
N ILE A 379 17.90 -0.03 15.20
CA ILE A 379 17.65 0.13 16.64
C ILE A 379 18.97 0.39 17.32
N GLU A 380 19.05 1.53 18.00
CA GLU A 380 20.17 1.93 18.84
C GLU A 380 19.66 2.15 20.26
N LEU A 381 19.90 1.17 21.14
CA LEU A 381 19.29 1.13 22.46
C LEU A 381 20.23 0.55 23.52
N THR A 382 20.77 1.43 24.38
CA THR A 382 21.57 1.04 25.54
C THR A 382 21.28 2.02 26.69
N PRO A 383 20.60 1.61 27.79
CA PRO A 383 20.14 0.26 28.12
C PRO A 383 18.80 -0.14 27.46
N GLY A 384 18.39 -1.41 27.62
CA GLY A 384 17.04 -1.88 27.30
C GLY A 384 16.96 -3.28 26.66
N THR A 385 15.74 -3.82 26.56
CA THR A 385 15.50 -5.16 25.97
C THR A 385 14.74 -5.08 24.66
N VAL A 386 15.25 -5.72 23.61
CA VAL A 386 14.62 -5.78 22.28
C VAL A 386 14.13 -7.18 21.99
N THR A 387 12.84 -7.32 21.64
CA THR A 387 12.22 -8.57 21.18
C THR A 387 11.80 -8.43 19.72
N LEU A 388 12.29 -9.32 18.84
CA LEU A 388 11.94 -9.37 17.42
C LEU A 388 11.24 -10.70 17.09
N ARG A 389 10.05 -10.65 16.49
CA ARG A 389 9.33 -11.86 16.03
C ARG A 389 8.81 -11.69 14.61
N ARG A 390 9.31 -12.49 13.67
CA ARG A 390 8.95 -12.38 12.24
C ARG A 390 9.18 -10.95 11.75
N VAL A 391 10.44 -10.51 11.79
CA VAL A 391 10.85 -9.13 11.48
C VAL A 391 11.93 -9.15 10.42
N THR A 392 11.85 -8.26 9.43
CA THR A 392 12.96 -8.00 8.50
C THR A 392 13.63 -6.70 8.89
N VAL A 393 14.96 -6.70 9.06
CA VAL A 393 15.74 -5.51 9.40
C VAL A 393 16.74 -5.21 8.27
N LEU A 394 16.52 -4.09 7.59
CA LEU A 394 17.42 -3.50 6.60
C LEU A 394 18.28 -2.44 7.29
N GLY A 395 19.34 -2.87 7.96
CA GLY A 395 20.20 -2.00 8.76
C GLY A 395 20.82 -2.75 9.92
N ARG A 396 21.67 -2.05 10.66
CA ARG A 396 22.41 -2.57 11.82
C ARG A 396 21.56 -2.55 13.09
N LEU A 397 21.92 -3.36 14.07
CA LEU A 397 21.35 -3.32 15.42
C LEU A 397 22.48 -3.13 16.43
N ASP A 398 22.32 -2.16 17.33
CA ASP A 398 23.20 -1.94 18.48
C ASP A 398 22.34 -1.88 19.74
N VAL A 399 22.33 -2.98 20.50
CA VAL A 399 21.39 -3.19 21.60
C VAL A 399 22.05 -3.84 22.81
N GLU A 400 21.50 -3.58 23.99
CA GLU A 400 21.98 -4.25 25.21
C GLU A 400 21.56 -5.73 25.26
N ARG A 401 20.25 -6.01 25.13
CA ARG A 401 19.67 -7.38 25.17
C ARG A 401 18.77 -7.65 23.97
N LEU A 402 18.86 -8.86 23.41
CA LEU A 402 18.10 -9.26 22.22
C LEU A 402 17.44 -10.64 22.35
N ASP A 403 16.13 -10.69 22.13
CA ASP A 403 15.35 -11.92 21.92
C ASP A 403 14.76 -11.91 20.50
N ALA A 404 15.36 -12.68 19.59
CA ALA A 404 14.94 -12.73 18.17
C ALA A 404 14.47 -14.14 17.77
N SER A 405 13.30 -14.19 17.13
CA SER A 405 12.71 -15.39 16.54
C SER A 405 12.23 -15.09 15.12
N GLU A 406 12.67 -15.87 14.13
CA GLU A 406 12.28 -15.66 12.72
C GLU A 406 12.65 -14.25 12.19
N ALA A 407 13.71 -13.65 12.71
CA ALA A 407 14.20 -12.35 12.29
C ALA A 407 15.24 -12.47 11.17
N LEU A 408 15.07 -11.69 10.10
CA LEU A 408 16.02 -11.59 8.98
C LEU A 408 16.70 -10.23 9.05
N ILE A 409 17.96 -10.22 9.48
CA ILE A 409 18.74 -8.99 9.66
C ILE A 409 19.83 -8.96 8.60
N THR A 410 19.97 -7.82 7.92
CA THR A 410 20.96 -7.62 6.86
C THR A 410 22.14 -6.73 7.26
N GLY A 411 22.02 -5.92 8.31
CA GLY A 411 23.17 -5.24 8.90
C GLY A 411 23.79 -6.05 10.03
N ASP A 412 24.99 -5.65 10.45
CA ASP A 412 25.65 -6.25 11.60
C ASP A 412 24.81 -6.08 12.87
N VAL A 413 24.80 -7.14 13.69
CA VAL A 413 24.16 -7.13 15.00
C VAL A 413 25.24 -7.09 16.06
N ASP A 414 25.20 -6.08 16.93
CA ASP A 414 26.02 -6.01 18.13
C ASP A 414 25.13 -6.04 19.38
N VAL A 415 25.31 -7.10 20.18
CA VAL A 415 24.62 -7.28 21.47
C VAL A 415 25.64 -7.21 22.60
N THR A 416 25.42 -6.29 23.53
CA THR A 416 26.33 -6.06 24.65
C THR A 416 26.23 -7.15 25.72
N ASP A 417 25.02 -7.50 26.17
CA ASP A 417 24.76 -8.55 27.15
C ASP A 417 24.43 -9.88 26.46
N LEU A 418 25.47 -10.67 26.17
CA LEU A 418 25.34 -12.00 25.56
C LEU A 418 24.85 -13.08 26.54
N GLN A 419 24.73 -12.78 27.84
CA GLN A 419 24.26 -13.73 28.86
C GLN A 419 22.74 -13.73 29.00
N ALA A 420 22.06 -12.73 28.45
CA ALA A 420 20.61 -12.64 28.38
C ALA A 420 20.12 -12.67 26.92
N GLY A 421 18.90 -13.18 26.71
CA GLY A 421 18.26 -13.24 25.39
C GLY A 421 18.58 -14.50 24.57
N CYS A 422 17.98 -14.59 23.39
CA CYS A 422 18.06 -15.74 22.49
C CYS A 422 18.00 -15.31 21.02
N PHE A 423 18.78 -15.94 20.15
CA PHE A 423 18.73 -15.72 18.70
C PHE A 423 18.39 -17.03 17.99
N ARG A 424 17.11 -17.22 17.62
CA ARG A 424 16.62 -18.52 17.12
C ARG A 424 15.88 -18.43 15.79
N PHE A 425 16.01 -19.44 14.94
CA PHE A 425 15.32 -19.51 13.63
C PHE A 425 15.46 -18.23 12.79
N SER A 426 16.57 -17.52 12.99
CA SER A 426 16.81 -16.16 12.51
C SER A 426 18.09 -16.13 11.67
N SER A 427 18.30 -15.05 10.94
CA SER A 427 19.45 -14.85 10.06
C SER A 427 20.11 -13.50 10.32
N ALA A 428 21.43 -13.46 10.34
CA ALA A 428 22.24 -12.25 10.46
C ALA A 428 23.57 -12.41 9.69
N PRO A 429 24.26 -11.31 9.34
CA PRO A 429 25.56 -11.38 8.68
C PRO A 429 26.61 -12.15 9.51
N ASP A 430 27.53 -12.85 8.83
CA ASP A 430 28.66 -13.48 9.51
C ASP A 430 29.55 -12.42 10.18
N GLY A 431 29.91 -12.66 11.45
CA GLY A 431 30.58 -11.67 12.30
C GLY A 431 29.68 -10.98 13.32
N SER A 432 28.35 -11.10 13.18
CA SER A 432 27.38 -10.58 14.16
C SER A 432 27.55 -11.21 15.55
N ARG A 433 27.47 -10.37 16.60
CA ARG A 433 27.49 -10.77 18.01
C ARG A 433 26.06 -10.94 18.52
N VAL A 434 25.57 -12.19 18.51
CA VAL A 434 24.19 -12.53 18.91
C VAL A 434 24.14 -13.43 20.15
N PRO A 435 23.12 -13.31 21.03
CA PRO A 435 22.98 -14.11 22.24
C PRO A 435 22.41 -15.50 21.94
N HIS A 436 22.88 -16.53 22.66
CA HIS A 436 22.41 -17.92 22.63
C HIS A 436 21.87 -18.41 21.26
N PRO A 437 22.72 -18.45 20.20
CA PRO A 437 22.27 -18.79 18.86
C PRO A 437 21.74 -20.23 18.75
N TYR A 438 20.56 -20.41 18.15
CA TYR A 438 19.92 -21.72 17.94
C TYR A 438 19.25 -21.81 16.57
N ARG A 439 19.64 -22.80 15.74
CA ARG A 439 19.10 -22.99 14.37
C ARG A 439 19.03 -21.68 13.57
N TRP A 440 20.11 -20.90 13.65
CA TRP A 440 20.24 -19.64 12.94
C TRP A 440 21.06 -19.81 11.67
N VAL A 441 20.83 -18.92 10.72
CA VAL A 441 21.52 -18.91 9.42
C VAL A 441 22.52 -17.78 9.43
N LYS A 442 23.78 -18.12 9.12
CA LYS A 442 24.82 -17.13 8.87
C LYS A 442 24.69 -16.67 7.43
N TRP A 443 24.37 -15.40 7.23
CA TRP A 443 24.28 -14.85 5.90
C TRP A 443 25.65 -14.31 5.47
N THR A 444 26.16 -14.83 4.35
CA THR A 444 27.48 -14.47 3.81
C THR A 444 27.41 -13.44 2.68
N GLY A 445 26.28 -12.73 2.57
CA GLY A 445 26.00 -11.76 1.51
C GLY A 445 25.25 -12.35 0.29
N GLY A 446 24.86 -11.47 -0.64
CA GLY A 446 24.11 -11.80 -1.87
C GLY A 446 22.64 -11.37 -1.84
N PRO A 447 21.97 -11.24 -3.00
CA PRO A 447 20.60 -10.75 -3.05
C PRO A 447 19.63 -11.77 -2.46
N VAL A 448 18.95 -11.40 -1.36
CA VAL A 448 17.93 -12.23 -0.70
C VAL A 448 16.51 -11.75 -0.98
N PHE A 449 16.33 -10.49 -1.40
CA PHE A 449 15.02 -9.89 -1.63
C PHE A 449 14.69 -9.72 -3.11
N SER A 450 13.41 -9.82 -3.45
CA SER A 450 12.87 -9.52 -4.78
C SER A 450 12.99 -8.03 -5.09
N SER A 451 12.72 -7.16 -4.11
CA SER A 451 13.03 -5.73 -4.17
C SER A 451 13.37 -5.18 -2.79
N MET A 452 14.26 -4.19 -2.76
CA MET A 452 14.56 -3.36 -1.58
C MET A 452 14.04 -1.92 -1.76
N ARG A 453 13.37 -1.61 -2.87
CA ARG A 453 12.79 -0.30 -3.10
C ARG A 453 11.41 -0.26 -2.45
N PHE A 454 11.26 0.64 -1.48
CA PHE A 454 9.94 0.91 -0.91
C PHE A 454 8.97 1.40 -1.99
N GLY A 455 7.75 0.85 -1.99
CA GLY A 455 6.73 1.06 -3.02
C GLY A 455 6.64 -0.05 -4.07
N ASP A 456 7.67 -0.89 -4.22
CA ASP A 456 7.58 -2.06 -5.09
C ASP A 456 6.70 -3.15 -4.44
N PRO A 457 5.93 -3.93 -5.23
CA PRO A 457 5.04 -4.97 -4.69
C PRO A 457 5.79 -6.08 -3.95
N GLY A 458 7.02 -6.39 -4.38
CA GLY A 458 7.92 -7.37 -3.78
C GLY A 458 8.84 -6.80 -2.69
N TYR A 459 8.53 -5.64 -2.12
CA TYR A 459 9.37 -4.97 -1.13
C TYR A 459 9.66 -5.88 0.08
N THR A 460 10.93 -6.21 0.30
CA THR A 460 11.47 -7.12 1.32
C THR A 460 10.94 -8.55 1.28
N TRP A 461 10.22 -8.93 0.22
CA TRP A 461 9.85 -10.32 -0.01
C TRP A 461 11.08 -11.09 -0.45
N LEU A 462 11.26 -12.32 0.03
CA LEU A 462 12.37 -13.17 -0.43
C LEU A 462 12.32 -13.41 -1.95
N ALA A 463 13.47 -13.29 -2.60
CA ALA A 463 13.63 -13.68 -3.99
C ALA A 463 13.50 -15.21 -4.11
N GLU A 464 13.06 -15.69 -5.28
CA GLU A 464 13.09 -17.13 -5.58
C GLU A 464 14.51 -17.71 -5.46
N SER A 465 15.52 -16.94 -5.85
CA SER A 465 16.93 -17.30 -5.76
C SER A 465 17.51 -17.22 -4.35
N ALA A 466 16.74 -16.78 -3.35
CA ALA A 466 17.22 -16.71 -1.98
C ALA A 466 17.56 -18.13 -1.47
N PRO A 467 18.59 -18.28 -0.62
CA PRO A 467 18.97 -19.58 -0.08
C PRO A 467 17.81 -20.29 0.61
N ASP A 468 17.71 -21.61 0.43
CA ASP A 468 16.64 -22.42 1.05
C ASP A 468 16.65 -22.33 2.57
N ASP A 469 17.83 -22.18 3.19
CA ASP A 469 17.96 -21.99 4.63
C ASP A 469 17.25 -20.71 5.12
N ILE A 470 17.10 -19.69 4.28
CA ILE A 470 16.33 -18.47 4.59
C ILE A 470 14.87 -18.64 4.16
N ARG A 471 14.62 -19.22 2.98
CA ARG A 471 13.26 -19.45 2.47
C ARG A 471 12.45 -20.46 3.29
N ARG A 472 13.09 -21.33 4.06
CA ARG A 472 12.45 -22.38 4.87
C ARG A 472 12.97 -22.43 6.31
N GLY A 473 13.68 -21.39 6.75
CA GLY A 473 14.38 -21.37 8.02
C GLY A 473 13.54 -21.01 9.24
N ALA A 474 12.29 -20.58 9.06
CA ALA A 474 11.40 -20.28 10.17
C ALA A 474 11.07 -21.55 10.99
N GLU A 475 10.60 -21.38 12.23
CA GLU A 475 10.32 -22.49 13.15
C GLU A 475 9.32 -23.52 12.57
N ASN A 476 8.37 -23.06 11.76
CA ASN A 476 7.36 -23.89 11.09
C ASN A 476 7.73 -24.31 9.65
N GLY A 477 8.95 -24.00 9.19
CA GLY A 477 9.40 -24.25 7.81
C GLY A 477 8.94 -23.22 6.77
N SER A 478 8.38 -22.09 7.21
CA SER A 478 8.14 -20.91 6.39
C SER A 478 9.43 -20.09 6.17
N GLU A 479 9.30 -18.95 5.50
CA GLU A 479 10.39 -18.01 5.26
C GLU A 479 10.76 -17.22 6.52
N ILE A 480 12.05 -16.93 6.72
CA ILE A 480 12.52 -16.02 7.78
C ILE A 480 12.18 -14.57 7.40
N GLY A 481 11.76 -13.77 8.38
CA GLY A 481 11.53 -12.33 8.23
C GLY A 481 10.07 -11.92 8.40
N ALA A 482 9.77 -10.67 8.01
CA ALA A 482 8.45 -10.04 8.12
C ALA A 482 7.32 -10.86 7.47
N TRP A 483 7.64 -11.60 6.40
CA TRP A 483 6.67 -12.35 5.62
C TRP A 483 6.48 -13.81 6.08
N SER A 484 7.10 -14.24 7.18
CA SER A 484 6.97 -15.62 7.71
C SER A 484 5.50 -16.06 7.82
N ALA A 485 4.64 -15.17 8.33
CA ALA A 485 3.21 -15.41 8.54
C ALA A 485 2.41 -15.63 7.23
N SER A 486 2.96 -15.27 6.07
CA SER A 486 2.33 -15.50 4.77
C SER A 486 2.39 -16.97 4.35
N LEU A 487 3.25 -17.79 4.96
CA LEU A 487 3.38 -19.23 4.70
C LEU A 487 3.61 -19.57 3.21
N ASN A 488 4.22 -18.68 2.44
CA ASN A 488 4.37 -18.85 0.99
C ASN A 488 5.11 -20.14 0.61
N PRO A 489 6.24 -20.51 1.25
CA PRO A 489 6.93 -21.76 0.95
C PRO A 489 6.09 -23.02 1.22
N ILE A 490 5.14 -22.93 2.15
CA ILE A 490 4.23 -24.02 2.52
C ILE A 490 3.06 -24.11 1.53
N LYS A 491 2.49 -22.96 1.15
CA LYS A 491 1.45 -22.86 0.11
C LYS A 491 1.98 -23.40 -1.22
N GLU A 492 3.19 -23.00 -1.59
CA GLU A 492 3.87 -23.47 -2.80
C GLU A 492 4.09 -24.98 -2.77
N ALA A 493 4.67 -25.53 -1.70
CA ALA A 493 4.87 -26.97 -1.56
C ALA A 493 3.55 -27.76 -1.61
N SER A 494 2.46 -27.18 -1.11
CA SER A 494 1.14 -27.78 -1.17
C SER A 494 0.54 -27.76 -2.58
N LEU A 495 0.74 -26.66 -3.32
CA LEU A 495 0.35 -26.55 -4.72
C LEU A 495 1.12 -27.56 -5.58
N LEU A 496 2.44 -27.63 -5.45
CA LEU A 496 3.29 -28.57 -6.19
C LEU A 496 2.82 -30.01 -6.00
N ARG A 497 2.58 -30.42 -4.75
CA ARG A 497 2.08 -31.76 -4.42
C ARG A 497 0.72 -32.05 -5.07
N LYS A 498 -0.17 -31.07 -5.13
CA LYS A 498 -1.47 -31.22 -5.78
C LYS A 498 -1.35 -31.30 -7.29
N VAL A 499 -0.46 -30.52 -7.89
CA VAL A 499 -0.20 -30.63 -9.33
C VAL A 499 0.36 -32.02 -9.65
N GLU A 500 1.35 -32.51 -8.91
CA GLU A 500 1.90 -33.87 -9.10
C GLU A 500 0.83 -34.97 -9.00
N GLU A 501 -0.13 -34.83 -8.09
CA GLU A 501 -1.22 -35.81 -7.91
C GLU A 501 -2.18 -35.87 -9.10
N TYR A 502 -2.47 -34.73 -9.74
CA TYR A 502 -3.48 -34.61 -10.79
C TYR A 502 -2.91 -34.41 -12.20
N LEU A 503 -1.59 -34.30 -12.35
CA LEU A 503 -0.93 -34.08 -13.64
C LEU A 503 -1.14 -35.29 -14.56
N PRO A 504 -1.74 -35.11 -15.75
CA PRO A 504 -1.86 -36.18 -16.72
C PRO A 504 -0.49 -36.71 -17.17
N PHE A 505 -0.41 -38.01 -17.43
CA PHE A 505 0.81 -38.65 -17.90
C PHE A 505 1.34 -37.99 -19.19
N GLY A 506 2.64 -37.69 -19.22
CA GLY A 506 3.30 -37.09 -20.39
C GLY A 506 3.27 -35.57 -20.46
N LEU A 507 2.70 -34.87 -19.46
CA LEU A 507 2.75 -33.42 -19.34
C LEU A 507 3.81 -32.99 -18.32
N ALA A 508 4.34 -31.78 -18.47
CA ALA A 508 5.21 -31.12 -17.50
C ALA A 508 4.56 -29.79 -17.08
N PRO A 509 4.39 -29.52 -15.77
CA PRO A 509 3.79 -28.28 -15.32
C PRO A 509 4.81 -27.14 -15.43
N ILE A 510 4.32 -25.96 -15.81
CA ILE A 510 5.08 -24.72 -15.76
C ILE A 510 4.38 -23.82 -14.75
N PHE A 511 5.11 -23.37 -13.74
CA PHE A 511 4.60 -22.43 -12.74
C PHE A 511 5.02 -21.02 -13.15
N ILE A 512 4.04 -20.20 -13.50
CA ILE A 512 4.24 -18.77 -13.75
C ILE A 512 3.82 -18.06 -12.47
N ARG A 513 4.78 -17.39 -11.82
CA ARG A 513 4.49 -16.53 -10.66
C ARG A 513 4.35 -15.11 -11.16
N GLU A 514 3.15 -14.55 -11.04
CA GLU A 514 2.88 -13.14 -11.31
C GLU A 514 2.94 -12.41 -9.96
N THR A 515 3.89 -11.48 -9.83
CA THR A 515 4.07 -10.60 -8.65
C THR A 515 3.44 -9.25 -8.89
#